data_AF-A0A2H0TZ76-F1
#
_entry.id   AF-A0A2H0TZ76-F1
#
_cell.length_a   1.000
_cell.length_b   1.000
_cell.length_c   1.000
_cell.angle_alpha   90.00
_cell.angle_beta   90.00
_cell.angle_gamma   90.00
#
_symmetry.space_group_name_H-M   'P 1'
#
loop_
_entity.id
_entity.type
_entity.pdbx_description
1 polymer ?
#
loop_
_entity_poly.entity_id
_entity_poly.type
_entity_poly.pdbx_seq_one_letter_code
_entity_poly.pdbx_strand_id
1 'polypeptide(L)'
;MNYTRALGFAVIVYVIGAVVLLLSGYRINAAPSMLSYGILWVLMIPVFLIVAKWYFHVVPPTAKAGLFLGLMTVVVGFLLDTGIVLVSGVWGSLSDFYATVYGDWRFVVTLIEMLLLTSYAGYEFDSTYTSSGKVE
;
A
#
# COMPACT_ATOMS: atom_id res chain seq x y z
N MET A 1 4.86 0.81 17.76
CA MET A 1 4.84 1.09 16.30
C MET A 1 5.74 2.29 16.03
N ASN A 2 6.60 2.24 15.02
CA ASN A 2 7.43 3.40 14.66
C ASN A 2 6.74 4.18 13.53
N TYR A 3 6.07 5.29 13.88
CA TYR A 3 5.24 6.05 12.94
C TYR A 3 6.04 6.65 11.77
N THR A 4 7.27 7.10 12.00
CA THR A 4 8.14 7.65 10.95
C THR A 4 8.47 6.59 9.91
N ARG A 5 8.80 5.37 10.33
CA ARG A 5 9.05 4.26 9.40
C ARG A 5 7.78 3.78 8.72
N ALA A 6 6.64 3.79 9.40
CA ALA A 6 5.35 3.42 8.82
C ALA A 6 4.92 4.42 7.74
N LEU A 7 5.17 5.72 7.95
CA LEU A 7 4.97 6.75 6.93
C LEU A 7 5.91 6.52 5.74
N GLY A 8 7.19 6.24 6.00
CA GLY A 8 8.14 5.91 4.94
C GLY A 8 7.73 4.68 4.13
N PHE A 9 7.28 3.61 4.80
CA PHE A 9 6.71 2.43 4.16
C PHE A 9 5.55 2.81 3.24
N ALA A 10 4.59 3.59 3.76
CA ALA A 10 3.40 3.97 3.02
C ALA A 10 3.73 4.80 1.77
N VAL A 11 4.63 5.77 1.90
CA VAL A 11 5.08 6.61 0.77
C VAL A 11 5.81 5.78 -0.28
N ILE A 12 6.70 4.87 0.12
CA ILE A 12 7.42 3.99 -0.83
C ILE A 12 6.43 3.12 -1.61
N VAL A 13 5.52 2.44 -0.91
CA VAL A 13 4.49 1.60 -1.53
C VAL A 13 3.60 2.41 -2.46
N TYR A 14 3.20 3.61 -2.05
CA TYR A 14 2.38 4.51 -2.86
C TYR A 14 3.09 4.89 -4.17
N VAL A 15 4.35 5.35 -4.08
CA VAL A 15 5.13 5.77 -5.25
C VAL A 15 5.33 4.60 -6.21
N ILE A 16 5.69 3.41 -5.69
CA ILE A 16 5.88 2.22 -6.53
C ILE A 16 4.54 1.81 -7.18
N GLY A 17 3.44 1.79 -6.41
CA GLY A 17 2.11 1.47 -6.94
C GLY A 17 1.66 2.42 -8.04
N ALA A 18 1.88 3.73 -7.86
CA ALA A 18 1.61 4.74 -8.88
C ALA A 18 2.44 4.52 -10.15
N VAL A 19 3.74 4.22 -10.01
CA VAL A 19 4.61 3.90 -11.15
C VAL A 19 4.13 2.64 -11.87
N VAL A 20 3.78 1.57 -11.14
CA VAL A 20 3.27 0.33 -11.74
C VAL A 20 1.97 0.59 -12.51
N LEU A 21 1.03 1.36 -11.96
CA LEU A 21 -0.19 1.75 -12.65
C LEU A 21 0.13 2.51 -13.94
N LEU A 22 0.96 3.55 -13.88
CA LEU A 22 1.33 4.34 -15.06
C LEU A 22 2.00 3.49 -16.15
N LEU A 23 2.90 2.58 -15.76
CA LEU A 23 3.56 1.64 -16.68
C LEU A 23 2.60 0.62 -17.28
N SER A 24 1.48 0.32 -16.61
CA SER A 24 0.42 -0.54 -17.16
C SER A 24 -0.45 0.13 -18.23
N GLY A 25 -0.17 1.40 -18.56
CA GLY A 25 -0.95 2.21 -19.51
C GLY A 25 -2.14 2.94 -18.88
N TYR A 26 -2.24 2.96 -17.55
CA TYR A 26 -3.21 3.80 -16.84
C TYR A 26 -3.00 5.29 -17.16
N ARG A 27 -4.10 6.01 -17.33
CA ARG A 27 -4.09 7.46 -17.50
C ARG A 27 -4.79 8.09 -16.30
N ILE A 28 -4.17 9.13 -15.74
CA ILE A 28 -4.62 9.79 -14.51
C ILE A 28 -6.06 10.33 -14.62
N ASN A 29 -6.56 10.60 -15.82
CA ASN A 29 -7.90 11.15 -16.08
C ASN A 29 -8.91 10.11 -16.59
N ALA A 30 -8.64 8.81 -16.43
CA ALA A 30 -9.52 7.74 -16.87
C ALA A 30 -9.63 6.66 -15.78
N ALA A 31 -10.70 5.87 -15.80
CA ALA A 31 -10.79 4.70 -14.92
C ALA A 31 -9.73 3.65 -15.31
N PRO A 32 -9.01 3.04 -14.36
CA PRO A 32 -8.06 1.98 -14.70
C PRO A 32 -8.74 0.77 -15.34
N SER A 33 -8.06 0.16 -16.29
CA SER A 33 -8.54 -1.06 -16.96
C SER A 33 -8.40 -2.28 -16.05
N MET A 34 -9.14 -3.36 -16.35
CA MET A 34 -8.98 -4.64 -15.62
C MET A 34 -7.55 -5.17 -15.71
N LEU A 35 -6.90 -5.01 -16.86
CA LEU A 35 -5.51 -5.41 -17.05
C LEU A 35 -4.57 -4.61 -16.15
N SER A 36 -4.80 -3.29 -16.02
CA SER A 36 -4.01 -2.42 -15.13
C SER A 36 -4.10 -2.86 -13.68
N TYR A 37 -5.29 -3.21 -13.19
CA TYR A 37 -5.47 -3.77 -11.84
C TYR A 37 -4.81 -5.14 -11.69
N GLY A 38 -4.95 -6.04 -12.68
CA GLY A 38 -4.31 -7.35 -12.64
C GLY A 38 -2.77 -7.25 -12.54
N ILE A 39 -2.17 -6.33 -13.29
CA ILE A 39 -0.73 -6.05 -13.22
C ILE A 39 -0.37 -5.48 -11.83
N LEU A 40 -1.16 -4.53 -11.34
CA LEU A 40 -0.94 -3.92 -10.02
C LEU A 40 -0.98 -4.96 -8.90
N TRP A 41 -2.03 -5.79 -8.82
CA TRP A 41 -2.19 -6.81 -7.78
C TRP A 41 -1.00 -7.76 -7.75
N VAL A 42 -0.62 -8.32 -8.91
CA VAL A 42 0.47 -9.30 -8.98
C VAL A 42 1.82 -8.69 -8.63
N LEU A 43 2.13 -7.50 -9.16
CA LEU A 43 3.45 -6.88 -8.96
C LEU A 43 3.60 -6.23 -7.58
N MET A 44 2.50 -5.82 -6.95
CA MET A 44 2.56 -5.22 -5.62
C MET A 44 2.80 -6.25 -4.52
N ILE A 45 2.42 -7.52 -4.70
CA ILE A 45 2.70 -8.59 -3.70
C ILE A 45 4.19 -8.62 -3.29
N PRO A 46 5.18 -8.81 -4.20
CA PRO A 46 6.58 -8.82 -3.80
C PRO A 46 7.04 -7.48 -3.23
N VAL A 47 6.52 -6.35 -3.73
CA VAL A 47 6.85 -5.01 -3.20
C VAL A 47 6.42 -4.89 -1.74
N PHE A 48 5.18 -5.25 -1.42
CA PHE A 48 4.66 -5.21 -0.05
C PHE A 48 5.53 -6.05 0.88
N LEU A 49 5.88 -7.28 0.49
CA LEU A 49 6.68 -8.18 1.32
C LEU A 49 8.12 -7.67 1.54
N ILE A 50 8.76 -7.15 0.50
CA ILE A 50 10.13 -6.61 0.58
C ILE A 50 10.18 -5.36 1.48
N VAL A 51 9.28 -4.41 1.26
CA VAL A 51 9.26 -3.16 2.04
C VAL A 51 8.79 -3.45 3.48
N ALA A 52 7.91 -4.44 3.68
CA ALA A 52 7.49 -4.85 5.02
C ALA A 52 8.65 -5.47 5.79
N LYS A 53 9.49 -6.29 5.13
CA LYS A 53 10.71 -6.82 5.72
C LYS A 53 11.64 -5.71 6.18
N TRP A 54 11.83 -4.65 5.37
CA TRP A 54 12.58 -3.47 5.78
C TRP A 54 11.95 -2.79 7.01
N TYR A 55 10.63 -2.63 7.05
CA TYR A 55 9.94 -2.01 8.18
C TYR A 55 10.12 -2.81 9.48
N PHE A 56 9.87 -4.12 9.43
CA PHE A 56 9.91 -5.03 10.58
C PHE A 56 11.33 -5.42 11.03
N HIS A 57 12.36 -5.08 10.28
CA HIS A 57 13.75 -5.29 10.75
C HIS A 57 14.08 -4.56 12.06
N VAL A 58 13.35 -3.48 12.38
CA VAL A 58 13.58 -2.65 13.58
C VAL A 58 12.37 -2.67 14.53
N VAL A 59 11.24 -3.25 14.11
CA VAL A 59 10.00 -3.26 14.86
C VAL A 59 9.55 -4.71 15.01
N PRO A 60 9.24 -5.20 16.21
CA PRO A 60 8.82 -6.58 16.40
C PRO A 60 7.60 -6.90 15.51
N PRO A 61 7.73 -7.88 14.58
CA PRO A 61 6.64 -8.26 13.71
C PRO A 61 5.56 -8.99 14.50
N THR A 62 4.32 -8.56 14.33
CA THR A 62 3.13 -9.28 14.79
C THR A 62 2.02 -9.04 13.78
N ALA A 63 1.04 -9.95 13.68
CA ALA A 63 -0.12 -9.76 12.81
C ALA A 63 -0.85 -8.43 13.09
N LYS A 64 -0.97 -8.06 14.37
CA LYS A 64 -1.57 -6.79 14.80
C LYS A 64 -0.75 -5.58 14.30
N ALA A 65 0.58 -5.62 14.43
CA ALA A 65 1.44 -4.56 13.92
C ALA A 65 1.38 -4.44 12.39
N GLY A 66 1.26 -5.58 11.69
CA GLY A 66 1.02 -5.64 10.25
C GLY A 66 -0.30 -4.98 9.84
N LEU A 67 -1.40 -5.31 10.53
CA LEU A 67 -2.69 -4.69 10.27
C LEU A 67 -2.65 -3.16 10.47
N PHE A 68 -2.02 -2.68 11.54
CA PHE A 68 -1.87 -1.24 11.77
C PHE A 68 -1.00 -0.56 10.70
N LEU A 69 0.05 -1.23 10.21
CA LEU A 69 0.86 -0.74 9.10
C LEU A 69 0.02 -0.61 7.81
N GLY A 70 -0.80 -1.61 7.52
CA GLY A 70 -1.75 -1.58 6.41
C GLY A 70 -2.74 -0.41 6.52
N LEU A 71 -3.39 -0.25 7.68
CA LEU A 71 -4.33 0.85 7.93
C LEU A 71 -3.66 2.22 7.77
N MET A 72 -2.45 2.39 8.33
CA MET A 72 -1.67 3.60 8.14
C MET A 72 -1.38 3.86 6.66
N THR A 73 -1.05 2.81 5.90
CA THR A 73 -0.78 2.92 4.46
C THR A 73 -2.01 3.36 3.68
N VAL A 74 -3.18 2.82 3.99
CA VAL A 74 -4.46 3.25 3.39
C VAL A 74 -4.74 4.73 3.69
N VAL A 75 -4.60 5.16 4.94
CA VAL A 75 -4.84 6.56 5.34
C VAL A 75 -3.85 7.50 4.64
N VAL A 76 -2.56 7.17 4.63
CA VAL A 76 -1.53 7.98 3.97
C VAL A 76 -1.76 8.01 2.45
N GLY A 77 -2.09 6.88 1.83
CA GLY A 77 -2.42 6.82 0.40
C GLY A 77 -3.60 7.72 0.04
N PHE A 78 -4.67 7.70 0.85
CA PHE A 78 -5.81 8.59 0.68
C PHE A 78 -5.43 10.07 0.77
N LEU A 79 -4.58 10.45 1.74
CA LEU A 79 -4.09 11.83 1.88
C LEU A 79 -3.21 12.26 0.70
N LEU A 80 -2.36 11.35 0.20
CA LEU A 80 -1.52 11.61 -0.97
C LEU A 80 -2.36 11.79 -2.24
N ASP A 81 -3.36 10.93 -2.47
CA ASP A 81 -4.31 11.07 -3.56
C ASP A 81 -5.03 12.42 -3.50
N THR A 82 -5.57 12.77 -2.32
CA THR A 82 -6.23 14.07 -2.08
C THR A 82 -5.29 15.21 -2.49
N GLY A 83 -4.05 15.19 -1.99
CA GLY A 83 -3.06 16.23 -2.26
C GLY A 83 -2.70 16.33 -3.74
N ILE A 84 -2.51 15.19 -4.41
CA ILE A 84 -2.18 15.16 -5.84
C ILE A 84 -3.33 15.69 -6.69
N VAL A 85 -4.57 15.31 -6.38
CA VAL A 85 -5.75 15.81 -7.09
C VAL A 85 -5.87 17.33 -6.93
N LEU A 86 -5.72 17.84 -5.71
CA LEU A 86 -5.80 19.27 -5.41
C LEU A 86 -4.68 20.08 -6.09
N VAL A 87 -3.46 19.54 -6.14
CA VAL A 87 -2.30 20.25 -6.72
C VAL A 87 -2.27 20.14 -8.25
N SER A 88 -2.63 18.98 -8.81
CA SER A 88 -2.49 18.72 -10.24
C SER A 88 -3.56 19.39 -11.09
N GLY A 89 -4.76 19.61 -10.55
CA GLY A 89 -5.90 20.15 -11.29
C GLY A 89 -6.35 19.30 -12.48
N VAL A 90 -5.85 18.04 -12.59
CA VAL A 90 -6.13 17.13 -13.70
C VAL A 90 -7.58 16.63 -13.68
N TRP A 91 -8.20 16.66 -12.51
CA TRP A 91 -9.58 16.26 -12.29
C TRP A 91 -10.47 17.50 -12.14
N GLY A 92 -11.69 17.45 -12.71
CA GLY A 92 -12.64 18.56 -12.63
C GLY A 92 -13.08 18.87 -11.19
N SER A 93 -13.20 17.83 -10.34
CA SER A 93 -13.46 17.97 -8.92
C SER A 93 -12.89 16.81 -8.13
N LEU A 94 -12.72 17.02 -6.82
CA LEU A 94 -12.33 15.97 -5.87
C LEU A 94 -13.37 14.84 -5.84
N SER A 95 -14.66 15.18 -5.92
CA SER A 95 -15.75 14.21 -5.92
C SER A 95 -15.72 13.29 -7.15
N ASP A 96 -15.37 13.81 -8.33
CA ASP A 96 -15.31 13.01 -9.56
C ASP A 96 -14.17 11.98 -9.47
N PHE A 97 -13.03 12.39 -8.92
CA PHE A 97 -11.91 11.49 -8.65
C PHE A 97 -12.32 10.36 -7.70
N TYR A 98 -12.93 10.69 -6.56
CA TYR A 98 -13.34 9.69 -5.58
C TYR A 98 -14.43 8.76 -6.12
N ALA A 99 -15.42 9.28 -6.85
CA ALA A 99 -16.45 8.45 -7.48
C ALA A 99 -15.85 7.49 -8.51
N THR A 100 -14.85 7.93 -9.28
CA THR A 100 -14.24 7.12 -10.34
C THR A 100 -13.28 6.06 -9.80
N VAL A 101 -12.40 6.46 -8.88
CA VAL A 101 -11.32 5.59 -8.37
C VAL A 101 -11.79 4.81 -7.15
N TYR A 102 -12.34 5.48 -6.13
CA TYR A 102 -12.76 4.84 -4.88
C TYR A 102 -14.15 4.19 -4.97
N GLY A 103 -14.96 4.56 -5.97
CA GLY A 103 -16.19 3.85 -6.32
C GLY A 103 -15.97 2.55 -7.10
N ASP A 104 -14.75 2.30 -7.57
CA ASP A 104 -14.39 1.08 -8.28
C ASP A 104 -14.11 -0.06 -7.29
N TRP A 105 -14.89 -1.15 -7.38
CA TRP A 105 -14.70 -2.34 -6.55
C TRP A 105 -13.29 -2.95 -6.68
N ARG A 106 -12.63 -2.77 -7.84
CA ARG A 106 -11.26 -3.26 -8.07
C ARG A 106 -10.25 -2.49 -7.22
N PHE A 107 -10.47 -1.19 -7.02
CA PHE A 107 -9.67 -0.42 -6.08
C PHE A 107 -9.90 -0.89 -4.64
N VAL A 108 -11.16 -1.16 -4.26
CA VAL A 108 -11.48 -1.72 -2.94
C VAL A 108 -10.76 -3.07 -2.70
N VAL A 109 -10.68 -3.94 -3.70
CA VAL A 109 -9.90 -5.19 -3.62
C VAL A 109 -8.42 -4.90 -3.38
N THR A 110 -7.86 -3.87 -4.03
CA THR A 110 -6.46 -3.44 -3.81
C THR A 110 -6.24 -3.00 -2.35
N LEU A 111 -7.19 -2.27 -1.76
CA LEU A 111 -7.11 -1.86 -0.35
C LEU A 111 -7.18 -3.07 0.60
N ILE A 112 -8.05 -4.04 0.31
CA ILE A 112 -8.16 -5.27 1.11
C ILE A 112 -6.87 -6.09 0.99
N GLU A 113 -6.36 -6.27 -0.23
CA GLU A 113 -5.10 -6.98 -0.48
C GLU A 113 -3.94 -6.35 0.28
N MET A 114 -3.83 -5.01 0.29
CA MET A 114 -2.84 -4.28 1.09
C MET A 114 -2.94 -4.61 2.59
N LEU A 115 -4.14 -4.62 3.16
CA LEU A 115 -4.35 -4.98 4.57
C LEU A 115 -3.97 -6.43 4.85
N LEU A 116 -4.33 -7.35 3.95
CA LEU A 116 -4.01 -8.78 4.08
C LEU A 116 -2.51 -9.03 3.97
N LEU A 117 -1.83 -8.46 2.97
CA LEU A 117 -0.39 -8.63 2.76
C LEU A 117 0.44 -8.05 3.91
N THR A 118 0.08 -6.87 4.41
CA THR A 118 0.77 -6.27 5.56
C THR A 118 0.55 -7.04 6.85
N SER A 119 -0.67 -7.53 7.08
CA SER A 119 -1.00 -8.41 8.22
C SER A 119 -0.26 -9.75 8.13
N TYR A 120 -0.26 -10.37 6.94
CA TYR A 120 0.47 -11.61 6.66
C TYR A 120 1.97 -11.44 6.84
N ALA A 121 2.57 -10.36 6.32
CA ALA A 121 3.98 -10.06 6.54
C ALA A 121 4.32 -9.90 8.04
N GLY A 122 3.42 -9.27 8.80
CA GLY A 122 3.56 -9.16 10.24
C GLY A 122 3.50 -10.51 10.97
N TYR A 123 2.73 -11.48 10.47
CA TYR A 123 2.66 -12.85 11.00
C TYR A 123 3.88 -13.69 10.56
N GLU A 124 4.20 -13.69 9.27
CA GLU A 124 5.29 -14.48 8.68
C GLU A 124 6.64 -14.12 9.32
N PHE A 125 6.92 -12.82 9.42
CA PHE A 125 8.18 -12.35 9.98
C PHE A 125 8.25 -12.49 11.50
N ASP A 126 7.12 -12.63 12.20
CA ASP A 126 7.08 -12.91 13.64
C ASP A 126 7.93 -14.15 13.95
N SER A 127 7.67 -15.25 13.23
CA SER A 127 8.41 -16.50 13.35
C SER A 127 9.90 -16.40 13.01
N THR A 128 10.26 -15.49 12.11
CA THR A 128 11.64 -15.32 11.61
C THR A 128 12.51 -14.57 12.62
N TYR A 129 11.96 -13.57 13.30
CA TYR A 129 12.70 -12.71 14.23
C TYR A 129 12.53 -13.09 15.71
N THR A 130 11.55 -13.92 16.08
CA THR A 130 11.45 -14.48 17.44
C THR A 130 12.30 -15.75 17.65
N SER A 131 12.64 -16.48 16.58
CA SER A 131 13.44 -17.72 16.64
C SER A 131 14.94 -17.49 16.96
N SER A 132 15.44 -16.25 16.87
CA SER A 132 16.85 -15.92 17.17
C SER A 132 17.13 -15.56 18.63
N GLY A 133 16.12 -15.64 19.51
CA GLY A 133 16.28 -15.49 20.96
C GLY A 133 16.82 -16.73 21.66
N LYS A 134 17.87 -17.38 21.13
CA LYS A 134 18.75 -18.19 21.98
C LYS A 134 19.78 -17.24 22.56
N VAL A 135 19.47 -16.81 23.78
CA VAL A 135 20.43 -16.19 24.70
C VAL A 135 21.54 -17.22 24.94
N GLU A 136 22.75 -16.91 24.45
CA GLU A 136 24.00 -17.43 25.00
C GLU A 136 24.22 -16.91 26.43
#